data_AF-A0A534B7X8-F1
#
_entry.id   AF-A0A534B7X8-F1
#
_cell.length_a   1.000
_cell.length_b   1.000
_cell.length_c   1.000
_cell.angle_alpha   90.00
_cell.angle_beta   90.00
_cell.angle_gamma   90.00
#
_symmetry.space_group_name_H-M   'P 1'
#
loop_
_entity.id
_entity.type
_entity.pdbx_description
1 polymer ?
#
loop_
_entity_poly.entity_id
_entity_poly.type
_entity_poly.pdbx_seq_one_letter_code
_entity_poly.pdbx_strand_id
1 'polypeptide(L)'
;MTPLSSQRVRAFARLLAPIALSVALPSITQAALGGTEASVEVDRVRMKAALKTSQTALYTVHEMQTPSGITVREFVSPAGVVFAVTWQGPFMPDLRQTLGAYFPIFQTAPPTARFGHSHLMVERSDLVVRSGGHLRSFFGLAYVPRLVPAGVAADQLK
;
A
#
# COMPACT_ATOMS: atom_id res chain seq x y z
N MET A 1 14.67 -2.90 -77.19
CA MET A 1 13.54 -3.86 -77.26
C MET A 1 13.49 -4.62 -75.93
N THR A 2 12.51 -4.26 -75.11
CA THR A 2 11.62 -5.12 -74.28
C THR A 2 11.81 -6.66 -74.33
N PRO A 3 11.39 -7.45 -73.31
CA PRO A 3 11.94 -7.51 -71.95
C PRO A 3 11.89 -8.95 -71.33
N LEU A 4 12.20 -9.05 -70.02
CA LEU A 4 11.53 -9.83 -68.95
C LEU A 4 10.98 -11.25 -69.21
N SER A 5 11.33 -12.19 -68.32
CA SER A 5 10.44 -12.65 -67.22
C SER A 5 10.90 -14.03 -66.71
N SER A 6 11.41 -14.08 -65.48
CA SER A 6 10.67 -14.30 -64.22
C SER A 6 10.50 -15.79 -63.91
N GLN A 7 11.51 -16.35 -63.22
CA GLN A 7 11.31 -17.56 -62.42
C GLN A 7 10.31 -17.26 -61.32
N ARG A 8 9.13 -17.87 -61.42
CA ARG A 8 8.16 -17.91 -60.31
C ARG A 8 8.61 -19.00 -59.33
N VAL A 9 9.44 -18.61 -58.36
CA VAL A 9 9.66 -19.42 -57.16
C VAL A 9 8.33 -19.53 -56.43
N ARG A 10 7.80 -20.75 -56.33
CA ARG A 10 6.59 -21.06 -55.57
C ARG A 10 6.86 -20.77 -54.09
N ALA A 11 6.13 -19.79 -53.56
CA ALA A 11 6.16 -19.40 -52.16
C ALA A 11 5.72 -20.58 -51.28
N PHE A 12 6.64 -21.10 -50.47
CA PHE A 12 6.28 -21.87 -49.28
C PHE A 12 5.97 -20.86 -48.16
N ALA A 13 4.69 -20.59 -47.96
CA ALA A 13 4.18 -19.83 -46.83
C ALA A 13 4.50 -20.60 -45.53
N ARG A 14 5.55 -20.18 -44.81
CA ARG A 14 5.75 -20.57 -43.42
C ARG A 14 4.81 -19.71 -42.57
N LEU A 15 3.72 -20.31 -42.11
CA LEU A 15 2.85 -19.77 -41.06
C LEU A 15 3.69 -19.53 -39.80
N LEU A 16 4.06 -18.26 -39.54
CA LEU A 16 4.51 -17.83 -38.22
C LEU A 16 3.26 -17.69 -37.34
N ALA A 17 3.05 -18.66 -36.46
CA ALA A 17 2.11 -18.51 -35.36
C ALA A 17 2.68 -17.49 -34.35
N PRO A 18 1.97 -16.40 -34.01
CA PRO A 18 2.40 -15.55 -32.92
C PRO A 18 2.13 -16.29 -31.60
N ILE A 19 3.21 -16.64 -30.90
CA ILE A 19 3.12 -16.99 -29.48
C ILE A 19 2.77 -15.70 -28.76
N ALA A 20 1.48 -15.48 -28.52
CA ALA A 20 1.01 -14.40 -27.66
C ALA A 20 1.47 -14.72 -26.23
N LEU A 21 2.64 -14.23 -25.85
CA LEU A 21 3.09 -14.22 -24.47
C LEU A 21 2.24 -13.19 -23.74
N SER A 22 1.10 -13.62 -23.23
CA SER A 22 0.27 -12.85 -22.31
C SER A 22 1.06 -12.64 -21.03
N VAL A 23 1.86 -11.57 -20.98
CA VAL A 23 2.44 -11.08 -19.73
C VAL A 23 1.26 -10.58 -18.90
N ALA A 24 0.76 -11.45 -18.03
CA ALA A 24 -0.08 -11.05 -16.91
C ALA A 24 0.78 -10.15 -16.04
N LEU A 25 0.74 -8.83 -16.30
CA LEU A 25 1.27 -7.85 -15.38
C LEU A 25 0.54 -8.09 -14.06
N PRO A 26 1.21 -8.53 -12.98
CA PRO A 26 0.58 -8.53 -11.68
C PRO A 26 0.13 -7.09 -11.47
N SER A 27 -1.18 -6.90 -11.31
CA SER A 27 -1.69 -5.61 -10.92
C SER A 27 -1.03 -5.31 -9.58
N ILE A 28 -0.02 -4.43 -9.56
CA ILE A 28 0.57 -3.89 -8.33
C ILE A 28 -0.44 -2.87 -7.76
N THR A 29 -1.66 -3.34 -7.57
CA THR A 29 -2.48 -3.01 -6.42
C THR A 29 -1.93 -3.95 -5.35
N GLN A 30 -1.37 -3.48 -4.25
CA GLN A 30 -2.16 -2.87 -3.21
C GLN A 30 -1.29 -1.93 -2.37
N ALA A 31 -1.88 -0.80 -2.02
CA ALA A 31 -1.30 0.18 -1.11
C ALA A 31 -1.07 -0.38 0.30
N ALA A 32 -0.23 0.32 1.08
CA ALA A 32 0.13 0.08 2.47
C ALA A 32 -0.88 -0.79 3.25
N LEU A 33 -2.06 -0.30 3.66
CA LEU A 33 -2.98 -1.12 4.45
C LEU A 33 -3.70 -2.23 3.65
N GLY A 34 -3.52 -3.48 4.07
CA GLY A 34 -4.07 -4.69 3.46
C GLY A 34 -3.28 -5.20 2.26
N GLY A 35 -2.23 -4.49 1.84
CA GLY A 35 -1.32 -4.93 0.79
C GLY A 35 -0.33 -6.00 1.24
N THR A 36 0.50 -6.42 0.30
CA THR A 36 1.59 -7.36 0.56
C THR A 36 2.85 -6.63 1.03
N GLU A 37 3.79 -7.32 1.64
CA GLU A 37 5.08 -6.74 2.04
C GLU A 37 5.82 -6.01 0.88
N ALA A 38 5.59 -6.39 -0.37
CA ALA A 38 6.14 -5.71 -1.53
C ALA A 38 5.64 -4.26 -1.69
N SER A 39 4.48 -3.89 -1.10
CA SER A 39 3.97 -2.52 -1.12
C SER A 39 4.85 -1.56 -0.34
N VAL A 40 5.53 -2.04 0.71
CA VAL A 40 6.43 -1.25 1.57
C VAL A 40 7.48 -0.54 0.73
N GLU A 41 8.08 -1.24 -0.23
CA GLU A 41 9.13 -0.67 -1.08
C GLU A 41 8.57 0.37 -2.06
N VAL A 42 7.38 0.13 -2.60
CA VAL A 42 6.67 1.11 -3.44
C VAL A 42 6.36 2.36 -2.64
N ASP A 43 5.90 2.20 -1.40
CA ASP A 43 5.55 3.28 -0.51
C ASP A 43 6.78 4.08 -0.07
N ARG A 44 7.88 3.40 0.26
CA ARG A 44 9.18 4.02 0.56
C ARG A 44 9.67 4.92 -0.56
N VAL A 45 9.64 4.41 -1.80
CA VAL A 45 10.09 5.17 -2.98
C VAL A 45 9.20 6.39 -3.21
N ARG A 46 7.87 6.23 -3.13
CA ARG A 46 6.91 7.35 -3.30
C ARG A 46 7.08 8.43 -2.24
N MET A 47 7.30 8.02 -0.98
CA MET A 47 7.50 8.92 0.14
C MET A 47 8.92 9.52 0.20
N LYS A 48 9.84 9.04 -0.66
CA LYS A 48 11.28 9.37 -0.60
C LYS A 48 11.86 9.11 0.80
N ALA A 49 11.38 8.05 1.43
CA ALA A 49 11.65 7.78 2.83
C ALA A 49 12.91 6.92 3.03
N ALA A 50 13.60 7.14 4.15
CA ALA A 50 14.52 6.16 4.70
C ALA A 50 13.72 5.01 5.33
N LEU A 51 14.18 3.77 5.15
CA LEU A 51 13.51 2.58 5.68
C LEU A 51 14.34 1.92 6.78
N LYS A 52 13.68 1.57 7.88
CA LYS A 52 14.21 0.75 8.94
C LYS A 52 13.23 -0.39 9.22
N THR A 53 13.74 -1.62 9.26
CA THR A 53 12.93 -2.81 9.55
C THR A 53 13.27 -3.34 10.94
N SER A 54 12.24 -3.75 11.68
CA SER A 54 12.39 -4.46 12.95
C SER A 54 11.40 -5.61 13.02
N GLN A 55 11.77 -6.70 13.68
CA GLN A 55 10.97 -7.91 13.71
C GLN A 55 10.62 -8.28 15.15
N THR A 56 9.38 -8.72 15.34
CA THR A 56 8.89 -9.33 16.58
C THR A 56 8.54 -10.80 16.32
N ALA A 57 8.16 -11.53 17.36
CA ALA A 57 7.68 -12.91 17.20
C ALA A 57 6.35 -12.99 16.42
N LEU A 58 5.57 -11.90 16.36
CA LEU A 58 4.20 -11.90 15.83
C LEU A 58 4.04 -11.12 14.52
N TYR A 59 4.96 -10.20 14.21
CA TYR A 59 4.92 -9.35 13.01
C TYR A 59 6.26 -8.64 12.75
N THR A 60 6.42 -8.13 11.54
CA THR A 60 7.51 -7.25 11.12
C THR A 60 7.02 -5.81 11.04
N VAL A 61 7.84 -4.84 11.43
CA VAL A 61 7.56 -3.40 11.30
C VAL A 61 8.53 -2.79 10.30
N HIS A 62 7.97 -2.15 9.28
CA HIS A 62 8.69 -1.33 8.31
C HIS A 62 8.45 0.14 8.60
N GLU A 63 9.45 0.80 9.16
CA GLU A 63 9.42 2.22 9.54
C GLU A 63 10.02 3.06 8.42
N MET A 64 9.19 3.92 7.83
CA MET A 64 9.53 4.85 6.77
C MET A 64 9.55 6.27 7.30
N GLN A 65 10.70 6.95 7.21
CA GLN A 65 10.84 8.35 7.62
C GLN A 65 11.04 9.26 6.41
N THR A 66 10.12 10.19 6.20
CA THR A 66 10.15 11.15 5.09
C THR A 66 11.09 12.32 5.40
N PRO A 67 11.62 13.01 4.37
CA PRO A 67 12.39 14.24 4.56
C PRO A 67 11.60 15.37 5.24
N SER A 68 10.27 15.32 5.16
CA SER A 68 9.36 16.28 5.83
C SER A 68 9.12 15.95 7.31
N GLY A 69 9.73 14.89 7.85
CA GLY A 69 9.63 14.51 9.25
C GLY A 69 8.40 13.68 9.60
N ILE A 70 7.72 13.10 8.60
CA ILE A 70 6.64 12.14 8.83
C ILE A 70 7.28 10.76 9.01
N THR A 71 6.91 10.05 10.07
CA THR A 71 7.22 8.64 10.25
C THR A 71 5.96 7.84 9.99
N VAL A 72 6.01 6.91 9.04
CA VAL A 72 4.96 5.91 8.77
C VAL A 72 5.51 4.55 9.14
N ARG A 73 4.77 3.75 9.92
CA ARG A 73 5.14 2.36 10.23
C ARG A 73 4.11 1.43 9.66
N GLU A 74 4.53 0.48 8.84
CA GLU A 74 3.68 -0.60 8.32
C GLU A 74 3.96 -1.89 9.07
N PHE A 75 2.90 -2.54 9.55
CA PHE A 75 2.97 -3.77 10.35
C PHE A 75 2.55 -4.95 9.49
N VAL A 76 3.49 -5.86 9.24
CA VAL A 76 3.34 -6.99 8.33
C VAL A 76 3.20 -8.28 9.13
N SER A 77 2.11 -8.99 8.91
CA SER A 77 1.86 -10.31 9.51
C SER A 77 2.84 -11.36 8.96
N PRO A 78 3.00 -12.51 9.63
CA PRO A 78 3.82 -13.62 9.10
C PRO A 78 3.33 -14.15 7.74
N ALA A 79 2.07 -13.86 7.38
CA ALA A 79 1.51 -14.16 6.06
C ALA A 79 1.90 -13.14 4.97
N GLY A 80 2.75 -12.15 5.29
CA GLY A 80 3.22 -11.13 4.35
C GLY A 80 2.18 -10.05 4.04
N VAL A 81 1.14 -9.90 4.87
CA VAL A 81 0.08 -8.91 4.69
C VAL A 81 0.25 -7.77 5.70
N VAL A 82 0.22 -6.52 5.21
CA VAL A 82 0.19 -5.33 6.05
C VAL A 82 -1.18 -5.22 6.72
N PHE A 83 -1.24 -5.45 8.04
CA PHE A 83 -2.51 -5.46 8.78
C PHE A 83 -2.78 -4.17 9.56
N ALA A 84 -1.75 -3.38 9.80
CA ALA A 84 -1.85 -2.08 10.46
C ALA A 84 -0.82 -1.09 9.91
N VAL A 85 -1.12 0.20 10.05
CA VAL A 85 -0.23 1.30 9.73
C VAL A 85 -0.36 2.38 10.81
N THR A 86 0.76 2.88 11.32
CA THR A 86 0.79 4.10 12.17
C THR A 86 1.49 5.23 11.45
N TRP A 87 1.14 6.46 11.81
CA TRP A 87 1.86 7.63 11.35
C TRP A 87 2.01 8.65 12.48
N GLN A 88 3.08 9.42 12.41
CA GLN A 88 3.31 10.57 13.27
C GLN A 88 4.16 11.63 12.53
N GLY A 89 3.95 12.90 12.83
CA GLY A 89 4.81 13.96 12.30
C GLY A 89 4.16 15.33 12.23
N PRO A 90 4.85 16.31 11.63
CA PRO A 90 4.34 17.67 11.52
C PRO A 90 3.20 17.84 10.51
N PHE A 91 2.97 16.84 9.66
CA PHE A 91 1.93 16.82 8.63
C PHE A 91 1.28 15.43 8.57
N MET A 92 0.08 15.34 8.02
CA MET A 92 -0.51 14.04 7.66
C MET A 92 0.19 13.44 6.44
N PRO A 93 0.40 12.10 6.39
CA PRO A 93 0.80 11.43 5.17
C PRO A 93 -0.33 11.49 4.12
N ASP A 94 -0.02 11.12 2.88
CA ASP A 94 -1.07 10.85 1.89
C ASP A 94 -1.91 9.64 2.36
N LEU A 95 -3.09 9.91 2.91
CA LEU A 95 -3.99 8.86 3.43
C LEU A 95 -4.55 7.98 2.32
N ARG A 96 -4.61 8.43 1.07
CA ARG A 96 -5.02 7.58 -0.05
C ARG A 96 -3.97 6.53 -0.33
N GLN A 97 -2.69 6.90 -0.27
CA GLN A 97 -1.58 5.95 -0.35
C GLN A 97 -1.55 5.05 0.88
N THR A 98 -1.64 5.62 2.08
CA THR A 98 -1.48 4.91 3.36
C THR A 98 -2.59 3.90 3.65
N LEU A 99 -3.85 4.23 3.30
CA LEU A 99 -5.00 3.36 3.56
C LEU A 99 -5.37 2.48 2.36
N GLY A 100 -4.89 2.82 1.17
CA GLY A 100 -5.11 2.03 -0.04
C GLY A 100 -6.56 1.73 -0.33
N ALA A 101 -6.88 0.44 -0.46
CA ALA A 101 -8.23 -0.04 -0.74
C ALA A 101 -9.24 0.32 0.36
N TYR A 102 -8.78 0.65 1.57
CA TYR A 102 -9.61 1.09 2.68
C TYR A 102 -9.86 2.60 2.70
N PHE A 103 -9.18 3.38 1.85
CA PHE A 103 -9.39 4.82 1.77
C PHE A 103 -10.85 5.24 1.47
N PRO A 104 -11.60 4.58 0.57
CA PRO A 104 -13.01 4.89 0.35
C PRO A 104 -13.89 4.68 1.59
N ILE A 105 -13.60 3.65 2.41
CA ILE A 105 -14.30 3.39 3.68
C ILE A 105 -14.03 4.54 4.65
N PHE A 106 -12.77 4.99 4.74
CA PHE A 106 -12.39 6.15 5.55
C PHE A 106 -13.09 7.44 5.11
N GLN A 107 -13.18 7.71 3.80
CA GLN A 107 -13.82 8.93 3.28
C GLN A 107 -15.33 9.00 3.51
N THR A 108 -16.01 7.84 3.51
CA THR A 108 -17.47 7.76 3.66
C THR A 108 -17.90 7.61 5.12
N ALA A 109 -16.95 7.45 6.04
CA ALA A 109 -17.25 7.36 7.45
C ALA A 109 -17.57 8.75 8.04
N PRO A 110 -18.74 8.93 8.68
CA PRO A 110 -19.00 10.12 9.47
C PRO A 110 -18.02 10.12 10.66
N PRO A 111 -17.46 11.28 11.04
CA PRO A 111 -16.63 11.38 12.24
C PRO A 111 -17.40 10.87 13.46
N THR A 112 -16.98 9.74 14.03
CA THR A 112 -17.74 9.06 15.10
C THR A 112 -17.46 9.64 16.50
N ALA A 113 -16.35 10.34 16.70
CA ALA A 113 -16.09 11.08 17.93
C ALA A 113 -15.22 12.33 17.69
N ARG A 114 -15.71 13.49 18.13
CA ARG A 114 -14.92 14.71 18.37
C ARG A 114 -14.55 14.73 19.86
N PHE A 115 -13.49 14.04 20.26
CA PHE A 115 -12.91 14.26 21.59
C PHE A 115 -12.06 15.53 21.55
N GLY A 116 -12.68 16.68 21.87
CA GLY A 116 -12.05 17.99 21.82
C GLY A 116 -11.68 18.46 20.41
N HIS A 117 -11.04 19.64 20.33
CA HIS A 117 -10.75 20.37 19.09
C HIS A 117 -9.76 19.67 18.11
N SER A 118 -9.27 18.45 18.40
CA SER A 118 -8.07 17.92 17.72
C SER A 118 -8.04 16.40 17.46
N HIS A 119 -9.13 15.65 17.66
CA HIS A 119 -9.13 14.20 17.43
C HIS A 119 -10.22 13.78 16.44
N LEU A 120 -9.84 13.00 15.42
CA LEU A 120 -10.72 12.32 14.48
C LEU A 120 -10.65 10.81 14.75
N MET A 121 -11.68 10.27 15.41
CA MET A 121 -11.85 8.83 15.53
C MET A 121 -12.90 8.34 14.54
N VAL A 122 -12.49 7.43 13.66
CA VAL A 122 -13.34 6.71 12.71
C VAL A 122 -13.27 5.22 13.06
N GLU A 123 -14.37 4.69 13.60
CA GLU A 123 -14.46 3.28 13.96
C GLU A 123 -15.53 2.58 13.11
N ARG A 124 -15.10 1.67 12.25
CA ARG A 124 -15.95 0.77 11.45
C ARG A 124 -15.56 -0.67 11.72
N SER A 125 -16.50 -1.59 11.50
CA SER A 125 -16.30 -3.02 11.77
C SER A 125 -15.19 -3.66 10.94
N ASP A 126 -14.88 -3.09 9.77
CA ASP A 126 -13.91 -3.58 8.80
C ASP A 126 -12.61 -2.75 8.73
N LEU A 127 -12.60 -1.58 9.35
CA LEU A 127 -11.48 -0.65 9.41
C LEU A 127 -11.58 0.19 10.70
N VAL A 128 -10.53 0.13 11.53
CA VAL A 128 -10.40 1.04 12.66
C VAL A 128 -9.35 2.08 12.32
N VAL A 129 -9.73 3.36 12.37
CA VAL A 129 -8.82 4.50 12.22
C VAL A 129 -8.93 5.43 13.42
N ARG A 130 -7.82 5.60 14.13
CA ARG A 130 -7.67 6.57 15.21
C ARG A 130 -6.68 7.61 14.75
N SER A 131 -7.09 8.87 14.62
CA SER A 131 -6.18 9.95 14.29
C SER A 131 -6.44 11.17 15.15
N GLY A 132 -5.39 11.95 15.38
CA GLY A 132 -5.50 13.19 16.11
C GLY A 132 -4.25 14.01 15.95
N GLY A 133 -4.24 15.13 16.64
CA GLY A 133 -3.10 16.02 16.67
C GLY A 133 -3.47 17.48 16.56
N HIS A 134 -2.50 18.33 16.88
CA HIS A 134 -2.59 19.76 16.70
C HIS A 134 -1.62 20.20 15.58
N LEU A 135 -1.59 21.50 15.30
CA LEU A 135 -0.68 22.06 14.31
C LEU A 135 0.76 21.57 14.58
N ARG A 136 1.36 20.89 13.60
CA ARG A 136 2.71 20.28 13.63
C ARG A 136 2.92 19.09 14.57
N SER A 137 1.85 18.47 15.06
CA SER A 137 1.94 17.20 15.82
C SER A 137 0.73 16.34 15.51
N PHE A 138 0.74 15.74 14.32
CA PHE A 138 -0.27 14.78 13.87
C PHE A 138 0.18 13.37 14.20
N PHE A 139 -0.78 12.51 14.49
CA PHE A 139 -0.57 11.08 14.65
C PHE A 139 -1.82 10.29 14.24
N GLY A 140 -1.62 9.00 14.01
CA GLY A 140 -2.72 8.08 13.85
C GLY A 140 -2.30 6.62 13.71
N LEU A 141 -3.32 5.78 13.75
CA LEU A 141 -3.28 4.33 13.64
C LEU A 141 -4.46 3.92 12.75
N ALA A 142 -4.19 3.09 11.75
CA ALA A 142 -5.21 2.37 11.00
C ALA A 142 -4.92 0.88 11.06
N TYR A 143 -5.92 0.04 11.34
CA TYR A 143 -5.78 -1.40 11.24
C TYR A 143 -7.06 -2.07 10.79
N VAL A 144 -6.91 -3.26 10.24
CA VAL A 144 -8.02 -4.09 9.76
C VAL A 144 -8.20 -5.23 10.76
N PRO A 145 -9.28 -5.24 11.59
CA PRO A 145 -9.41 -6.18 12.70
C PRO A 145 -9.24 -7.66 12.30
N ARG A 146 -9.80 -8.05 11.16
CA ARG A 146 -9.72 -9.43 10.64
C ARG A 146 -8.32 -9.85 10.16
N LEU A 147 -7.40 -8.92 9.97
CA LEU A 147 -6.02 -9.19 9.52
C LEU A 147 -5.00 -9.16 10.66
N VAL A 148 -5.41 -8.73 11.86
CA VAL A 148 -4.53 -8.66 13.03
C VAL A 148 -4.12 -10.09 13.43
N PRO A 149 -2.81 -10.41 13.53
CA PRO A 149 -2.36 -11.71 13.98
C PRO A 149 -2.86 -12.05 15.39
N ALA A 150 -3.11 -13.33 15.64
CA ALA A 150 -3.49 -13.78 16.98
C ALA A 150 -2.41 -13.40 18.01
N GLY A 151 -2.85 -12.86 19.16
CA GLY A 151 -1.96 -12.40 20.24
C GLY A 151 -1.45 -10.96 20.10
N VAL A 152 -1.70 -10.28 18.98
CA VAL A 152 -1.39 -8.86 18.83
C VAL A 152 -2.53 -8.02 19.39
N ALA A 153 -2.24 -7.23 20.42
CA ALA A 153 -3.19 -6.28 20.98
C ALA A 153 -3.00 -4.90 20.31
N ALA A 154 -4.10 -4.17 20.08
CA ALA A 154 -4.07 -2.91 19.33
C ALA A 154 -3.23 -1.81 20.01
N ASP A 155 -3.02 -1.88 21.33
CA ASP A 155 -2.17 -0.98 22.11
C ASP A 155 -0.67 -1.19 21.87
N GLN A 156 -0.28 -2.31 21.27
CA GLN A 156 1.09 -2.60 20.83
C GLN A 156 1.45 -1.93 19.49
N LEU A 157 0.46 -1.45 18.74
CA LEU A 157 0.64 -0.82 17.44
C LEU A 157 0.96 0.67 17.60
N LYS A 158 2.25 1.01 17.68
CA LYS A 158 2.76 2.38 17.84
C LYS A 158 3.83 2.70 16.82
#